data_AF-A0A2E9QYN3-F1
#
_entry.id   AF-A0A2E9QYN3-F1
#
_cell.length_a   1.000
_cell.length_b   1.000
_cell.length_c   1.000
_cell.angle_alpha   90.00
_cell.angle_beta   90.00
_cell.angle_gamma   90.00
#
_symmetry.space_group_name_H-M   'P 1'
#
loop_
_entity.id
_entity.type
_entity.pdbx_description
1 polymer ?
#
loop_
_entity_poly.entity_id
_entity_poly.type
_entity_poly.pdbx_seq_one_letter_code
_entity_poly.pdbx_strand_id
1 'polypeptide(L)'
;MFGAMLLLISGLGLSLTGCEQVVQSEECKAYVACLKVRDTKLGIKTDALRFEASGACWGSPEGAGLCTHACKNGLTWLKQTYPSQTADCQ
;
A
#
# COMPACT_ATOMS: atom_id res chain seq x y z
N MET A 1 43.19 -43.55 -22.23
CA MET A 1 41.84 -43.18 -22.69
C MET A 1 41.17 -42.47 -21.52
N PHE A 2 41.29 -41.13 -21.46
CA PHE A 2 40.72 -40.33 -20.38
C PHE A 2 39.27 -40.00 -20.73
N GLY A 3 38.34 -40.70 -20.09
CA GLY A 3 36.90 -40.44 -20.22
C GLY A 3 36.56 -39.14 -19.50
N ALA A 4 36.22 -38.11 -20.26
CA ALA A 4 35.68 -36.86 -19.76
C ALA A 4 34.25 -37.09 -19.25
N MET A 5 34.07 -37.06 -17.93
CA MET A 5 32.76 -37.11 -17.26
C MET A 5 32.15 -35.70 -17.30
N LEU A 6 31.38 -35.42 -18.34
CA LEU A 6 30.69 -34.16 -18.57
C LEU A 6 29.34 -34.13 -17.83
N LEU A 7 29.33 -33.27 -16.80
CA LEU A 7 28.21 -32.54 -16.21
C LEU A 7 26.83 -32.68 -16.90
N LEU A 8 25.88 -33.30 -16.20
CA LEU A 8 24.45 -33.11 -16.41
C LEU A 8 23.81 -32.66 -15.08
N ILE A 9 23.99 -31.38 -14.76
CA ILE A 9 23.15 -30.67 -13.77
C ILE A 9 22.21 -29.79 -14.59
N SER A 10 21.22 -30.42 -15.21
CA SER A 10 20.20 -29.74 -16.00
C SER A 10 19.10 -29.21 -15.07
N GLY A 11 19.20 -27.92 -14.77
CA GLY A 11 18.05 -27.02 -14.79
C GLY A 11 16.89 -27.31 -13.83
N LEU A 12 17.11 -27.23 -12.53
CA LEU A 12 16.10 -26.65 -11.63
C LEU A 12 16.26 -25.13 -11.68
N GLY A 13 15.85 -24.53 -12.80
CA GLY A 13 15.69 -23.09 -12.91
C GLY A 13 14.56 -22.68 -11.99
N LEU A 14 14.93 -22.07 -10.85
CA LEU A 14 14.03 -21.51 -9.85
C LEU A 14 12.87 -20.80 -10.56
N SER A 15 11.65 -21.26 -10.28
CA SER A 15 10.47 -20.43 -10.49
C SER A 15 10.69 -19.14 -9.72
N LEU A 16 10.96 -18.05 -10.43
CA LEU A 16 10.84 -16.69 -9.91
C LEU A 16 9.37 -16.52 -9.51
N THR A 17 9.03 -16.94 -8.29
CA THR A 17 7.87 -16.41 -7.59
C THR A 17 8.18 -14.94 -7.42
N GLY A 18 7.72 -14.13 -8.37
CA GLY A 18 7.86 -12.69 -8.32
C GLY A 18 7.33 -12.23 -6.97
N CYS A 19 8.20 -11.64 -6.15
CA CYS A 19 7.75 -10.85 -5.03
C CYS A 19 6.90 -9.74 -5.63
N GLU A 20 5.58 -9.92 -5.65
CA GLU A 20 4.65 -8.87 -6.01
C GLU A 20 4.92 -7.72 -5.04
N GLN A 21 5.46 -6.61 -5.58
CA GLN A 21 5.83 -5.49 -4.75
C GLN A 21 4.55 -4.85 -4.26
N VAL A 22 4.22 -5.11 -3.00
CA VAL A 22 3.07 -4.52 -2.34
C VAL A 22 3.38 -3.04 -2.11
N VAL A 23 2.67 -2.18 -2.84
CA VAL A 23 2.82 -0.72 -2.77
C VAL A 23 1.52 -0.07 -2.29
N GLN A 24 1.64 1.16 -1.79
CA GLN A 24 0.50 1.96 -1.36
C GLN A 24 -0.52 2.15 -2.49
N SER A 25 -1.77 1.74 -2.24
CA SER A 25 -2.92 1.97 -3.13
C SER A 25 -3.21 3.46 -3.34
N GLU A 26 -3.80 3.82 -4.49
CA GLU A 26 -4.26 5.18 -4.76
C GLU A 26 -5.34 5.65 -3.76
N GLU A 27 -6.22 4.74 -3.32
CA GLU A 27 -7.24 5.04 -2.30
C GLU A 27 -6.61 5.48 -0.98
N CYS A 28 -5.54 4.83 -0.53
CA CYS A 28 -4.82 5.26 0.67
C CYS A 28 -4.02 6.55 0.47
N LYS A 29 -3.48 6.81 -0.73
CA LYS A 29 -2.87 8.10 -1.05
C LYS A 29 -3.89 9.23 -0.90
N ALA A 30 -5.06 9.08 -1.51
CA ALA A 30 -6.15 10.06 -1.44
C ALA A 30 -6.68 10.22 0.00
N TYR A 31 -6.86 9.11 0.73
CA TYR A 31 -7.28 9.15 2.13
C TYR A 31 -6.30 9.93 3.01
N VAL A 32 -5.00 9.62 2.97
CA VAL A 32 -3.98 10.31 3.78
C VAL A 32 -3.88 11.79 3.42
N ALA A 33 -3.92 12.13 2.12
CA ALA A 33 -3.93 13.52 1.67
C ALA A 33 -5.16 14.27 2.21
N CYS A 34 -6.34 13.67 2.09
CA CYS A 34 -7.57 14.30 2.54
C CYS A 34 -7.63 14.48 4.06
N LEU A 35 -7.13 13.49 4.80
CA LEU A 35 -6.98 13.55 6.25
C LEU A 35 -6.10 14.74 6.66
N LYS A 36 -4.97 14.97 5.96
CA LYS A 36 -4.07 16.11 6.20
C LYS A 36 -4.75 17.46 5.95
N VAL A 37 -5.56 17.57 4.89
CA VAL A 37 -6.34 18.80 4.62
C VAL A 37 -7.34 19.08 5.74
N ARG A 38 -8.12 18.08 6.14
CA ARG A 38 -9.08 18.20 7.24
C ARG A 38 -8.37 18.60 8.53
N ASP A 39 -7.30 17.90 8.87
CA ASP A 39 -6.54 18.11 10.10
C ASP A 39 -5.96 19.52 10.19
N THR A 40 -5.44 20.03 9.07
CA THR A 40 -4.98 21.42 8.96
C THR A 40 -6.11 22.41 9.25
N LYS A 41 -7.30 22.20 8.67
CA LYS A 41 -8.46 23.08 8.89
C LYS A 41 -9.02 23.01 10.30
N LEU A 42 -8.89 21.87 10.97
CA LEU A 42 -9.36 21.66 12.34
C LEU A 42 -8.30 21.94 13.41
N GLY A 43 -7.04 22.16 13.03
CA GLY A 43 -5.94 22.37 13.98
C GLY A 43 -5.58 21.12 14.78
N ILE A 44 -5.81 19.93 14.23
CA ILE A 44 -5.53 18.64 14.89
C ILE A 44 -4.51 17.83 14.10
N LYS A 45 -4.10 16.67 14.64
CA LYS A 45 -3.28 15.69 13.94
C LYS A 45 -3.79 14.28 14.22
N THR A 46 -4.13 13.57 13.16
CA THR A 46 -4.52 12.16 13.18
C THR A 46 -3.32 11.31 12.83
N ASP A 47 -3.10 10.23 13.58
CA ASP A 47 -2.08 9.25 13.22
C ASP A 47 -2.56 8.38 12.06
N ALA A 48 -1.95 8.59 10.89
CA ALA A 48 -2.17 7.79 9.69
C ALA A 48 -0.89 7.09 9.19
N LEU A 49 0.15 7.00 10.03
CA LEU A 49 1.46 6.47 9.64
C LEU A 49 1.37 5.08 9.03
N ARG A 50 0.45 4.25 9.54
CA ARG A 50 0.25 2.89 9.03
C ARG A 50 -0.20 2.84 7.56
N PHE A 51 -0.88 3.88 7.08
CA PHE A 51 -1.42 4.00 5.72
C PHE A 51 -0.49 4.74 4.76
N GLU A 52 0.57 5.40 5.25
CA GLU A 52 1.59 6.04 4.41
C GLU A 52 2.42 5.01 3.65
N ALA A 53 3.18 5.43 2.62
CA ALA A 53 3.87 4.51 1.70
C ALA A 53 4.87 3.53 2.36
N SER A 54 5.52 3.94 3.45
CA SER A 54 6.42 3.11 4.25
C SER A 54 5.71 2.47 5.46
N GLY A 55 4.39 2.62 5.57
CA GLY A 55 3.59 2.15 6.68
C GLY A 55 3.39 0.63 6.69
N ALA A 56 2.97 0.12 7.85
CA ALA A 56 2.79 -1.31 8.08
C ALA A 56 1.74 -1.99 7.17
N CYS A 57 0.87 -1.22 6.50
CA CYS A 57 -0.14 -1.74 5.57
C CYS A 57 0.45 -2.51 4.38
N TRP A 58 1.70 -2.23 4.00
CA TRP A 58 2.27 -2.71 2.74
C TRP A 58 3.22 -3.90 2.93
N GLY A 59 3.21 -4.52 4.11
CA GLY A 59 4.08 -5.66 4.44
C GLY A 59 3.63 -7.00 3.85
N SER A 60 2.36 -7.13 3.45
CA SER A 60 1.85 -8.33 2.76
C SER A 60 0.68 -7.97 1.83
N PRO A 61 0.39 -8.78 0.80
CA PRO A 61 -0.75 -8.56 -0.09
C PRO A 61 -2.09 -8.50 0.65
N GLU A 62 -2.31 -9.38 1.63
CA GLU A 62 -3.53 -9.42 2.42
C GLU A 62 -3.69 -8.15 3.27
N GLY A 63 -2.61 -7.73 3.92
CA GLY A 63 -2.58 -6.48 4.69
C GLY A 63 -2.87 -5.26 3.82
N ALA A 64 -2.28 -5.22 2.62
CA ALA A 64 -2.51 -4.13 1.68
C ALA A 64 -3.94 -4.11 1.15
N GLY A 65 -4.54 -5.27 0.87
CA GLY A 65 -5.95 -5.38 0.51
C GLY A 65 -6.87 -4.83 1.59
N LEU A 66 -6.64 -5.21 2.86
CA LEU A 66 -7.42 -4.70 4.00
C LEU A 66 -7.25 -3.20 4.18
N CYS A 67 -6.03 -2.68 4.07
CA CYS A 67 -5.78 -1.25 4.20
C CYS A 67 -6.39 -0.45 3.04
N THR A 68 -6.34 -0.96 1.82
CA THR A 68 -6.98 -0.34 0.64
C THR A 68 -8.49 -0.19 0.87
N HIS A 69 -9.14 -1.26 1.34
CA HIS A 69 -10.56 -1.24 1.69
C HIS A 69 -10.87 -0.24 2.81
N ALA A 70 -10.05 -0.21 3.87
CA ALA A 70 -10.19 0.73 4.97
C ALA A 70 -10.04 2.19 4.52
N CYS A 71 -9.05 2.51 3.68
CA CYS A 71 -8.85 3.85 3.14
C CYS A 71 -10.00 4.29 2.24
N LYS A 72 -10.54 3.40 1.40
CA LYS A 72 -11.71 3.69 0.57
C LYS A 72 -12.91 4.08 1.43
N ASN A 73 -13.24 3.27 2.44
CA ASN A 73 -14.36 3.55 3.34
C ASN A 73 -14.10 4.81 4.18
N GLY A 74 -12.86 4.98 4.66
CA GLY A 74 -12.43 6.15 5.42
C GLY A 74 -12.54 7.44 4.62
N LEU A 75 -12.19 7.42 3.33
CA LEU A 75 -12.32 8.56 2.43
C LEU A 75 -13.78 8.93 2.20
N THR A 76 -14.65 7.94 1.98
CA THR A 76 -16.10 8.17 1.88
C THR A 76 -16.64 8.79 3.16
N TRP A 77 -16.30 8.21 4.32
CA TRP A 77 -16.75 8.72 5.61
C TRP A 77 -16.23 10.15 5.89
N LEU A 78 -14.97 10.43 5.57
CA LEU A 78 -14.38 11.77 5.69
C LEU A 78 -15.16 12.80 4.88
N LYS A 79 -15.42 12.50 3.60
CA LYS A 79 -16.13 13.41 2.69
C LYS A 79 -17.59 13.65 3.13
N GLN A 80 -18.24 12.66 3.73
CA GLN A 80 -19.61 12.79 4.25
C GLN A 80 -19.67 13.55 5.57
N THR A 81 -18.71 13.31 6.46
CA THR A 81 -18.73 13.87 7.83
C THR A 81 -18.19 15.30 7.87
N TYR A 82 -17.21 15.62 7.01
CA TYR A 82 -16.51 16.90 7.01
C TYR A 82 -16.50 17.57 5.63
N PRO A 83 -17.67 17.74 4.96
CA PRO A 83 -17.72 18.15 3.56
C PRO A 83 -17.03 19.48 3.27
N SER A 84 -17.10 20.45 4.20
CA SER A 84 -16.42 21.75 4.05
C SER A 84 -14.92 21.67 4.32
N GLN A 85 -14.48 20.80 5.24
CA GLN A 85 -13.06 20.61 5.50
C GLN A 85 -12.39 19.75 4.43
N THR A 86 -13.13 18.88 3.74
CA THR A 86 -12.62 18.01 2.68
C THR A 86 -12.90 18.50 1.26
N ALA A 87 -13.40 19.74 1.08
CA ALA A 87 -13.75 20.28 -0.24
C ALA A 87 -12.58 20.26 -1.24
N ASP A 88 -11.34 20.43 -0.74
CA ASP A 88 -10.12 20.46 -1.55
C ASP A 88 -9.45 19.08 -1.66
N CYS A 89 -10.10 18.01 -1.16
CA CYS A 89 -9.60 16.66 -1.30
C CYS A 89 -9.92 16.09 -2.69
N GLN A 90 -8.93 16.10 -3.58
CA GLN A 90 -8.99 15.45 -4.89
C GLN A 90 -8.45 14.02 -4.79
#